data_AF-A0A355XT22-F1
#
_entry.id   AF-A0A355XT22-F1
#
_cell.length_a   1.000
_cell.length_b   1.000
_cell.length_c   1.000
_cell.angle_alpha   90.00
_cell.angle_beta   90.00
_cell.angle_gamma   90.00
#
_symmetry.space_group_name_H-M   'P 1'
#
loop_
_entity.id
_entity.type
_entity.pdbx_description
1 polymer ?
#
loop_
_entity_poly.entity_id
_entity_poly.type
_entity_poly.pdbx_seq_one_letter_code
_entity_poly.pdbx_strand_id
1 'polypeptide(L)'
;MAIASKTWQRSLKCGSRRNVCAIYPLSLHNRAVGVHGRTLAARSGCLLPCADKRGRNRQSYIDNMKKTTLLALCLATSLSAAAQGAKIKTVTPVAVTTTAGEVPMLPYRLWVTYTDGSGEYRQVKWMNSSLETEQEAADAAKHPAGSAYDVQGYVIGDNKTAAGYPVTARVSVVATQPSAPLPQPVAEPLPLGSVQLIGDNRLTHNRDLDIDNLLSLDPRQQVYNYRDTYGLSTDGYPEADGWDSPTTKLKGHGTGHYLSAMAMAYVACPDKAKRQQIKKNIKLVVDQMRECQERTFVFDKQLGRYREARDLAPEAELRTMGGTWKDFDRYKTDYAHYGYGYINAIPAQHCALIERYAPYNNEEGVWAP
;
A
#
# COMPACT_ATOMS: atom_id res chain seq x y z
N MET A 1 19.94 -12.71 29.64
CA MET A 1 19.50 -14.11 29.50
C MET A 1 19.10 -14.34 28.06
N ALA A 2 19.96 -15.00 27.29
CA ALA A 2 19.75 -15.30 25.88
C ALA A 2 18.93 -16.59 25.75
N ILE A 3 17.84 -16.57 24.99
CA ILE A 3 17.12 -17.77 24.57
C ILE A 3 17.27 -17.88 23.06
N ALA A 4 18.00 -18.92 22.66
CA ALA A 4 18.28 -19.30 21.29
C ALA A 4 17.02 -19.80 20.58
N SER A 5 16.73 -19.27 19.38
CA SER A 5 15.79 -19.89 18.46
C SER A 5 16.51 -21.00 17.69
N LYS A 6 16.22 -22.26 18.04
CA LYS A 6 16.56 -23.41 17.19
C LYS A 6 15.53 -23.48 16.07
N THR A 7 16.01 -23.24 14.85
CA THR A 7 15.33 -23.50 13.59
C THR A 7 15.02 -25.00 13.46
N TRP A 8 13.74 -25.35 13.36
CA TRP A 8 13.28 -26.64 12.85
C TRP A 8 12.80 -26.44 11.41
N GLN A 9 13.66 -26.78 10.44
CA GLN A 9 13.24 -27.00 9.07
C GLN A 9 12.55 -28.37 8.99
N ARG A 10 11.22 -28.39 8.86
CA ARG A 10 10.50 -29.53 8.30
C ARG A 10 9.95 -29.15 6.94
N SER A 11 10.42 -29.90 5.94
CA SER A 11 9.97 -29.86 4.55
C SER A 11 8.50 -30.27 4.47
N LEU A 12 7.63 -29.31 4.15
CA LEU A 12 6.29 -29.55 3.62
C LEU A 12 6.32 -29.17 2.15
N LYS A 13 6.31 -30.17 1.27
CA LYS A 13 5.99 -29.99 -0.15
C LYS A 13 4.55 -29.51 -0.24
N CYS A 14 4.34 -28.20 -0.36
CA CYS A 14 3.06 -27.62 -0.74
C CYS A 14 3.10 -27.29 -2.24
N GLY A 15 2.06 -27.73 -2.96
CA GLY A 15 1.91 -27.57 -4.40
C GLY A 15 1.93 -26.10 -4.82
N SER A 16 2.43 -25.88 -6.02
CA SER A 16 2.59 -24.58 -6.66
C SER A 16 1.27 -23.83 -6.86
N ARG A 17 0.99 -22.85 -6.01
CA ARG A 17 0.28 -21.61 -6.38
C ARG A 17 0.91 -20.46 -5.59
N ARG A 18 1.69 -19.62 -6.27
CA ARG A 18 2.30 -18.41 -5.70
C ARG A 18 1.51 -17.20 -6.18
N ASN A 19 0.66 -16.64 -5.33
CA ASN A 19 0.32 -15.23 -5.39
C ASN A 19 0.97 -14.57 -4.17
N VAL A 20 2.09 -13.88 -4.40
CA VAL A 20 2.74 -13.04 -3.39
C VAL A 20 2.24 -11.62 -3.61
N CYS A 21 1.33 -11.17 -2.75
CA CYS A 21 0.97 -9.76 -2.66
C CYS A 21 2.15 -9.00 -2.04
N ALA A 22 2.95 -8.32 -2.87
CA ALA A 22 3.95 -7.37 -2.40
C ALA A 22 3.24 -6.03 -2.09
N ILE A 23 3.02 -5.75 -0.82
CA ILE A 23 2.59 -4.42 -0.34
C ILE A 23 3.84 -3.52 -0.35
N TYR A 24 3.93 -2.62 -1.32
CA TYR A 24 4.92 -1.54 -1.32
C TYR A 24 4.36 -0.32 -0.55
N PRO A 25 5.18 0.41 0.24
CA PRO A 25 4.74 1.65 0.85
C PRO A 25 4.54 2.73 -0.21
N LEU A 26 3.30 3.21 -0.38
CA LEU A 26 3.00 4.38 -1.19
C LEU A 26 3.54 5.65 -0.52
N SER A 27 4.47 6.32 -1.20
CA SER A 27 4.85 7.70 -0.90
C SER A 27 3.76 8.64 -1.44
N LEU A 28 3.05 9.32 -0.53
CA LEU A 28 2.06 10.35 -0.85
C LEU A 28 2.77 11.57 -1.47
N HIS A 29 2.69 11.71 -2.79
CA HIS A 29 2.90 12.99 -3.48
C HIS A 29 1.54 13.49 -4.00
N ASN A 30 0.91 14.39 -3.26
CA ASN A 30 -0.30 15.09 -3.67
C ASN A 30 0.01 16.04 -4.85
N ARG A 31 -0.50 15.72 -6.04
CA ARG A 31 -0.85 16.71 -7.06
C ARG A 31 -2.30 16.50 -7.45
N ALA A 32 -3.17 17.31 -6.88
CA ALA A 32 -4.56 17.41 -7.29
C ALA A 32 -4.63 18.09 -8.66
N VAL A 33 -5.08 17.34 -9.68
CA VAL A 33 -5.57 17.91 -10.94
C VAL A 33 -7.09 17.71 -10.94
N GLY A 34 -7.81 18.76 -10.53
CA GLY A 34 -9.26 18.79 -10.57
C GLY A 34 -9.74 19.20 -11.96
N VAL A 35 -10.47 18.32 -12.64
CA VAL A 35 -11.39 18.69 -13.72
C VAL A 35 -12.76 18.24 -13.24
N HIS A 36 -13.65 19.19 -12.97
CA HIS A 36 -15.08 19.16 -13.32
C HIS A 36 -15.68 20.51 -12.94
N GLY A 37 -16.02 21.29 -13.97
CA GLY A 37 -16.76 22.53 -13.81
C GLY A 37 -18.20 22.24 -13.43
N ARG A 38 -18.71 22.97 -12.43
CA ARG A 38 -20.10 23.39 -12.34
C ARG A 38 -20.15 24.72 -11.59
N THR A 39 -20.73 25.68 -12.29
CA THR A 39 -20.98 27.08 -11.94
C THR A 39 -21.89 27.16 -10.71
N LEU A 40 -21.50 27.95 -9.70
CA LEU A 40 -22.43 28.51 -8.71
C LEU A 40 -21.90 29.87 -8.24
N ALA A 41 -22.78 30.87 -8.38
CA ALA A 41 -22.49 32.29 -8.27
C ALA A 41 -22.14 32.72 -6.83
N ALA A 42 -21.17 33.63 -6.74
CA ALA A 42 -20.78 34.30 -5.51
C ALA A 42 -21.88 35.26 -5.02
N ARG A 43 -22.21 35.19 -3.72
CA ARG A 43 -22.84 36.29 -2.98
C ARG A 43 -21.87 36.77 -1.91
N SER A 44 -21.49 38.04 -2.03
CA SER A 44 -20.67 38.80 -1.10
C SER A 44 -21.33 38.90 0.27
N GLY A 45 -20.60 38.51 1.33
CA GLY A 45 -20.96 38.71 2.72
C GLY A 45 -19.93 39.60 3.41
N CYS A 46 -20.39 40.79 3.81
CA CYS A 46 -19.66 41.83 4.50
C CYS A 46 -19.28 41.40 5.93
N LEU A 47 -18.07 41.73 6.41
CA LEU A 47 -17.71 41.65 7.83
C LEU A 47 -17.11 42.99 8.27
N LEU A 48 -17.83 43.66 9.17
CA LEU A 48 -17.39 44.82 9.95
C LEU A 48 -16.54 44.35 11.16
N PRO A 49 -15.63 45.19 11.69
CA PRO A 49 -14.67 44.81 12.72
C PRO A 49 -15.14 45.17 14.14
N CYS A 50 -14.79 44.34 15.13
CA CYS A 50 -14.74 44.74 16.53
C CYS A 50 -13.28 44.78 17.01
N ALA A 51 -12.92 45.92 17.58
CA ALA A 51 -11.63 46.21 18.18
C ALA A 51 -11.50 45.62 19.59
N ASP A 52 -10.29 45.17 19.95
CA ASP A 52 -9.83 45.29 21.34
C ASP A 52 -8.36 45.74 21.36
N LYS A 53 -8.10 46.70 22.26
CA LYS A 53 -6.83 47.40 22.48
C LYS A 53 -6.06 46.64 23.56
N ARG A 54 -4.77 46.39 23.34
CA ARG A 54 -3.74 46.47 24.38
C ARG A 54 -2.34 46.47 23.75
N GLY A 55 -1.66 47.61 23.86
CA GLY A 55 -0.33 47.81 23.29
C GLY A 55 0.80 47.26 24.15
N ARG A 56 1.88 46.84 23.49
CA ARG A 56 3.28 47.12 23.89
C ARG A 56 4.25 46.74 22.77
N ASN A 57 4.77 47.79 22.13
CA ASN A 57 6.15 48.04 21.68
C ASN A 57 7.07 46.86 21.28
N ARG A 58 7.50 46.83 20.01
CA ARG A 58 8.91 46.65 19.62
C ARG A 58 9.16 47.04 18.17
N GLN A 59 9.41 48.33 18.00
CA GLN A 59 10.12 48.93 16.89
C GLN A 59 11.59 48.48 16.94
N SER A 60 12.01 47.52 16.11
CA SER A 60 13.42 47.34 15.68
C SER A 60 13.57 46.12 14.76
N TYR A 61 13.16 46.21 13.49
CA TYR A 61 13.76 45.40 12.41
C TYR A 61 13.36 45.87 11.00
N ILE A 62 12.99 47.14 10.83
CA ILE A 62 12.67 47.72 9.51
C ILE A 62 13.44 49.03 9.40
N ASP A 63 14.77 48.95 9.41
CA ASP A 63 15.66 50.06 9.03
C ASP A 63 17.04 49.49 8.69
N ASN A 64 17.10 48.64 7.66
CA ASN A 64 18.33 48.43 6.88
C ASN A 64 18.02 47.61 5.63
N MET A 65 17.60 48.28 4.55
CA MET A 65 17.89 47.91 3.16
C MET A 65 17.20 48.90 2.20
N LYS A 66 17.64 50.17 2.24
CA LYS A 66 17.47 51.09 1.12
C LYS A 66 18.81 51.18 0.38
N LYS A 67 19.03 50.26 -0.56
CA LYS A 67 20.00 50.44 -1.64
C LYS A 67 19.31 50.15 -2.97
N THR A 68 19.18 51.23 -3.71
CA THR A 68 18.64 51.38 -5.05
C THR A 68 19.23 50.32 -5.98
N THR A 69 18.40 49.40 -6.46
CA THR A 69 18.72 48.53 -7.61
C THR A 69 17.62 48.73 -8.62
N LEU A 70 17.96 49.29 -9.80
CA LEU A 70 17.06 49.37 -10.94
C LEU A 70 16.59 47.96 -11.28
N LEU A 71 15.28 47.71 -11.12
CA LEU A 71 14.64 46.52 -11.66
C LEU A 71 14.43 46.77 -13.16
N ALA A 72 15.34 46.28 -14.00
CA ALA A 72 15.08 46.13 -15.41
C ALA A 72 13.96 45.08 -15.57
N LEU A 73 12.76 45.54 -15.96
CA LEU A 73 11.69 44.65 -16.37
C LEU A 73 12.08 44.03 -17.73
N CYS A 74 12.88 42.96 -17.70
CA CYS A 74 12.92 42.03 -18.81
C CYS A 74 11.56 41.33 -18.84
N LEU A 75 10.67 41.80 -19.72
CA LEU A 75 9.59 40.99 -20.26
C LEU A 75 10.24 39.80 -20.96
N ALA A 76 10.53 38.76 -20.18
CA ALA A 76 10.74 37.43 -20.72
C ALA A 76 9.39 37.02 -21.30
N THR A 77 9.24 37.23 -22.61
CA THR A 77 8.27 36.48 -23.39
C THR A 77 8.57 35.01 -23.12
N SER A 78 7.79 34.42 -22.22
CA SER A 78 7.70 32.97 -22.13
C SER A 78 7.09 32.53 -23.46
N LEU A 79 7.95 32.26 -24.43
CA LEU A 79 7.67 31.26 -25.42
C LEU A 79 7.51 29.95 -24.65
N SER A 80 6.33 29.72 -24.09
CA SER A 80 5.82 28.37 -23.99
C SER A 80 5.66 27.90 -25.43
N ALA A 81 6.78 27.46 -26.02
CA ALA A 81 6.69 26.43 -27.04
C ALA A 81 5.87 25.33 -26.37
N ALA A 82 4.62 25.17 -26.78
CA ALA A 82 3.88 23.98 -26.47
C ALA A 82 4.81 22.86 -26.92
N ALA A 83 5.46 22.17 -25.98
CA ALA A 83 6.27 21.01 -26.28
C ALA A 83 5.29 20.06 -26.94
N GLN A 84 5.30 20.04 -28.26
CA GLN A 84 4.45 19.18 -29.05
C GLN A 84 4.99 17.79 -28.73
N GLY A 85 4.34 17.12 -27.76
CA GLY A 85 4.89 15.92 -27.13
C GLY A 85 5.42 14.99 -28.22
N ALA A 86 6.71 14.65 -28.15
CA ALA A 86 7.36 13.88 -29.18
C ALA A 86 6.52 12.63 -29.43
N LYS A 87 6.15 12.38 -30.70
CA LYS A 87 5.26 11.28 -31.05
C LYS A 87 6.05 9.98 -30.99
N ILE A 88 5.43 8.90 -30.52
CA ILE A 88 6.06 7.59 -30.55
C ILE A 88 6.27 7.18 -32.01
N LYS A 89 7.53 6.90 -32.37
CA LYS A 89 7.92 6.38 -33.68
C LYS A 89 7.84 4.85 -33.67
N THR A 90 8.50 4.22 -32.71
CA THR A 90 8.58 2.76 -32.58
C THR A 90 8.55 2.32 -31.13
N VAL A 91 8.08 1.10 -30.90
CA VAL A 91 8.11 0.41 -29.62
C VAL A 91 8.83 -0.92 -29.81
N THR A 92 9.60 -1.34 -28.81
CA THR A 92 10.28 -2.65 -28.85
C THR A 92 9.25 -3.78 -29.00
N PRO A 93 9.37 -4.66 -30.02
CA PRO A 93 8.48 -5.80 -30.17
C PRO A 93 8.49 -6.69 -28.93
N VAL A 94 7.32 -7.23 -28.57
CA VAL A 94 7.17 -8.09 -27.40
C VAL A 94 6.91 -9.51 -27.87
N ALA A 95 7.85 -10.40 -27.58
CA ALA A 95 7.70 -11.83 -27.77
C ALA A 95 7.94 -12.52 -26.42
N VAL A 96 6.93 -13.24 -25.92
CA VAL A 96 7.00 -13.97 -24.66
C VAL A 96 6.60 -15.43 -24.87
N THR A 97 6.95 -16.27 -23.92
CA THR A 97 6.58 -17.68 -23.91
C THR A 97 5.71 -17.97 -22.70
N THR A 98 4.64 -18.76 -22.87
CA THR A 98 3.80 -19.30 -21.79
C THR A 98 3.65 -20.81 -21.93
N THR A 99 3.22 -21.49 -20.87
CA THR A 99 2.95 -22.93 -20.91
C THR A 99 1.47 -23.17 -21.16
N ALA A 100 1.15 -24.24 -21.89
CA ALA A 100 -0.25 -24.62 -22.09
C ALA A 100 -0.95 -24.78 -20.72
N GLY A 101 -2.09 -24.10 -20.53
CA GLY A 101 -2.78 -24.04 -19.24
C GLY A 101 -2.46 -22.82 -18.37
N GLU A 102 -1.51 -21.97 -18.78
CA GLU A 102 -1.00 -20.85 -17.98
C GLU A 102 -1.15 -19.50 -18.71
N VAL A 103 -1.48 -18.45 -17.96
CA VAL A 103 -1.57 -17.07 -18.48
C VAL A 103 -0.16 -16.49 -18.68
N PRO A 104 0.13 -15.82 -19.81
CA PRO A 104 1.45 -15.27 -20.09
C PRO A 104 1.78 -14.11 -19.16
N MET A 105 3.05 -14.06 -18.71
CA MET A 105 3.60 -12.87 -18.07
C MET A 105 4.09 -11.88 -19.13
N LEU A 106 3.51 -10.68 -19.12
CA LEU A 106 3.85 -9.59 -20.04
C LEU A 106 4.62 -8.47 -19.33
N PRO A 107 5.57 -7.79 -20.01
CA PRO A 107 6.34 -6.72 -19.41
C PRO A 107 5.46 -5.50 -19.11
N TYR A 108 5.61 -4.92 -17.92
CA TYR A 108 4.84 -3.73 -17.50
C TYR A 108 5.36 -2.42 -18.12
N ARG A 109 6.57 -2.43 -18.68
CA ARG A 109 7.18 -1.30 -19.40
C ARG A 109 7.83 -1.76 -20.70
N LEU A 110 7.76 -0.92 -21.72
CA LEU A 110 8.46 -1.11 -22.99
C LEU A 110 9.35 0.09 -23.29
N TRP A 111 10.48 -0.17 -23.93
CA TRP A 111 11.31 0.89 -24.48
C TRP A 111 10.64 1.48 -25.71
N VAL A 112 10.47 2.79 -25.69
CA VAL A 112 9.82 3.59 -26.72
C VAL A 112 10.84 4.53 -27.34
N THR A 113 10.82 4.66 -28.66
CA THR A 113 11.62 5.64 -29.39
C THR A 113 10.69 6.67 -30.02
N TYR A 114 10.96 7.94 -29.78
CA TYR A 114 10.17 9.06 -30.27
C TYR A 114 10.68 9.59 -31.61
N THR A 115 9.87 10.42 -32.27
CA THR A 115 10.19 11.03 -33.56
C THR A 115 11.41 11.96 -33.53
N ASP A 116 11.76 12.51 -32.36
CA ASP A 116 12.95 13.35 -32.15
C ASP A 116 14.23 12.54 -31.88
N GLY A 117 14.14 11.20 -31.85
CA GLY A 117 15.25 10.29 -31.59
C GLY A 117 15.49 9.98 -30.11
N SER A 118 14.79 10.63 -29.19
CA SER A 118 14.86 10.29 -27.76
C SER A 118 14.18 8.94 -27.48
N GLY A 119 14.54 8.30 -26.36
CA GLY A 119 13.91 7.05 -25.94
C GLY A 119 13.83 6.90 -24.43
N GLU A 120 12.75 6.27 -23.97
CA GLU A 120 12.52 6.02 -22.55
C GLU A 120 11.67 4.76 -22.34
N TYR A 121 11.68 4.24 -21.11
CA TYR A 121 10.74 3.19 -20.71
C TYR A 121 9.37 3.79 -20.39
N ARG A 122 8.33 3.32 -21.10
CA ARG A 122 6.94 3.71 -20.89
C ARG A 122 6.11 2.56 -20.35
N GLN A 123 5.17 2.86 -19.47
CA GLN A 123 4.24 1.87 -18.93
C GLN A 123 3.26 1.39 -20.00
N VAL A 124 2.96 0.09 -19.98
CA VAL A 124 2.00 -0.55 -20.88
C VAL A 124 0.84 -1.15 -20.10
N LYS A 125 -0.37 -0.95 -20.60
CA LYS A 125 -1.59 -1.61 -20.15
C LYS A 125 -1.98 -2.69 -21.15
N TRP A 126 -1.89 -3.95 -20.74
CA TRP A 126 -2.29 -5.09 -21.56
C TRP A 126 -3.78 -5.40 -21.39
N MET A 127 -4.41 -5.91 -22.45
CA MET A 127 -5.82 -6.31 -22.49
C MET A 127 -6.00 -7.78 -22.14
N ASN A 128 -5.36 -8.25 -21.07
CA ASN A 128 -5.40 -9.65 -20.62
C ASN A 128 -5.73 -9.80 -19.12
N SER A 129 -6.40 -8.80 -18.53
CA SER A 129 -6.64 -8.74 -17.08
C SER A 129 -8.09 -9.01 -16.67
N SER A 130 -9.02 -9.26 -17.61
CA SER A 130 -10.38 -9.69 -17.25
C SER A 130 -10.38 -11.20 -17.01
N LEU A 131 -11.22 -11.66 -16.08
CA LEU A 131 -11.34 -13.08 -15.76
C LEU A 131 -11.62 -13.94 -17.00
N GLU A 132 -12.51 -13.47 -17.87
CA GLU A 132 -12.85 -14.16 -19.13
C GLU A 132 -11.62 -14.32 -20.04
N THR A 133 -10.83 -13.26 -20.22
CA THR A 133 -9.64 -13.31 -21.06
C THR A 133 -8.52 -14.14 -20.44
N GLU A 134 -8.36 -14.11 -19.12
CA GLU A 134 -7.40 -14.97 -18.41
C GLU A 134 -7.78 -16.46 -18.53
N GLN A 135 -9.07 -16.78 -18.37
CA GLN A 135 -9.58 -18.15 -18.54
C GLN A 135 -9.40 -18.65 -19.98
N GLU A 136 -9.65 -17.80 -20.97
CA GLU A 136 -9.42 -18.13 -22.37
C GLU A 136 -7.92 -18.34 -22.66
N ALA A 137 -7.05 -17.43 -22.18
CA ALA A 137 -5.61 -17.56 -22.35
C ALA A 137 -5.03 -18.82 -21.69
N ALA A 138 -5.62 -19.25 -20.56
CA ALA A 138 -5.25 -20.46 -19.83
C ALA A 138 -5.96 -21.73 -20.35
N ASP A 139 -6.80 -21.64 -21.38
CA ASP A 139 -7.47 -22.82 -21.95
C ASP A 139 -6.48 -23.60 -22.84
N ALA A 140 -5.97 -24.71 -22.32
CA ALA A 140 -5.04 -25.58 -23.03
C ALA A 140 -5.63 -26.23 -24.30
N ALA A 141 -6.96 -26.30 -24.44
CA ALA A 141 -7.60 -26.78 -25.66
C ALA A 141 -7.61 -25.70 -26.75
N LYS A 142 -7.79 -24.42 -26.39
CA LYS A 142 -7.67 -23.29 -27.32
C LYS A 142 -6.22 -22.93 -27.65
N HIS A 143 -5.33 -23.05 -26.67
CA HIS A 143 -3.93 -22.69 -26.76
C HIS A 143 -3.04 -23.89 -26.39
N PRO A 144 -2.97 -24.91 -27.26
CA PRO A 144 -2.11 -26.07 -27.03
C PRO A 144 -0.62 -25.72 -27.21
N ALA A 145 0.26 -26.56 -26.65
CA ALA A 145 1.70 -26.43 -26.88
C ALA A 145 2.04 -26.44 -28.38
N GLY A 146 2.92 -25.54 -28.81
CA GLY A 146 3.27 -25.29 -30.21
C GLY A 146 2.39 -24.24 -30.90
N SER A 147 1.28 -23.82 -30.29
CA SER A 147 0.49 -22.70 -30.79
C SER A 147 1.08 -21.33 -30.40
N ALA A 148 0.51 -20.27 -30.95
CA ALA A 148 0.85 -18.91 -30.56
C ALA A 148 -0.31 -17.95 -30.85
N TYR A 149 -0.50 -16.97 -29.97
CA TYR A 149 -1.58 -15.99 -30.05
C TYR A 149 -1.08 -14.60 -29.68
N ASP A 150 -1.90 -13.58 -29.95
CA ASP A 150 -1.53 -12.18 -29.77
C ASP A 150 -2.32 -11.56 -28.62
N VAL A 151 -1.63 -10.82 -27.76
CA VAL A 151 -2.25 -10.01 -26.71
C VAL A 151 -2.11 -8.53 -27.07
N GLN A 152 -3.24 -7.83 -27.10
CA GLN A 152 -3.26 -6.40 -27.38
C GLN A 152 -2.99 -5.58 -26.12
N GLY A 153 -2.44 -4.38 -26.29
CA GLY A 153 -2.18 -3.45 -25.19
C GLY A 153 -1.94 -2.03 -25.67
N TYR A 154 -1.70 -1.12 -24.73
CA TYR A 154 -1.47 0.29 -25.01
C TYR A 154 -0.34 0.87 -24.17
N VAL A 155 0.53 1.67 -24.79
CA VAL A 155 1.45 2.56 -24.08
C VAL A 155 0.63 3.72 -23.48
N ILE A 156 0.76 3.94 -22.17
CA ILE A 156 -0.06 4.94 -21.47
C ILE A 156 0.48 6.37 -21.72
N GLY A 157 -0.45 7.30 -21.98
CA GLY A 157 -0.19 8.75 -21.92
C GLY A 157 0.43 9.37 -23.18
N ASP A 158 0.34 8.73 -24.35
CA ASP A 158 0.77 9.32 -25.63
C ASP A 158 -0.37 9.97 -26.45
N ASN A 159 -1.62 9.85 -25.98
CA ASN A 159 -2.84 10.39 -26.58
C ASN A 159 -3.06 10.04 -28.08
N LYS A 160 -2.42 8.99 -28.62
CA LYS A 160 -2.64 8.56 -30.02
C LYS A 160 -4.02 7.96 -30.24
N THR A 161 -4.54 7.27 -29.22
CA THR A 161 -5.94 6.87 -29.10
C THR A 161 -6.45 7.27 -27.71
N ALA A 162 -7.76 7.16 -27.46
CA ALA A 162 -8.32 7.34 -26.12
C ALA A 162 -7.68 6.41 -25.06
N ALA A 163 -7.11 5.27 -25.48
CA ALA A 163 -6.45 4.30 -24.61
C ALA A 163 -4.90 4.44 -24.57
N GLY A 164 -4.29 5.25 -25.44
CA GLY A 164 -2.84 5.33 -25.65
C GLY A 164 -2.37 4.71 -26.98
N TYR A 165 -1.08 4.43 -27.18
CA TYR A 165 -0.58 3.89 -28.44
C TYR A 165 -0.66 2.37 -28.47
N PRO A 166 -1.26 1.77 -29.51
CA PRO A 166 -1.46 0.34 -29.57
C PRO A 166 -0.14 -0.41 -29.69
N VAL A 167 -0.02 -1.50 -28.93
CA VAL A 167 1.07 -2.46 -28.99
C VAL A 167 0.50 -3.88 -28.98
N THR A 168 1.25 -4.82 -29.53
CA THR A 168 0.88 -6.23 -29.57
C THR A 168 2.03 -7.07 -29.03
N ALA A 169 1.72 -8.01 -28.15
CA ALA A 169 2.65 -9.04 -27.70
C ALA A 169 2.32 -10.36 -28.38
N ARG A 170 3.35 -10.99 -28.97
CA ARG A 170 3.26 -12.35 -29.49
C ARG A 170 3.57 -13.33 -28.37
N VAL A 171 2.62 -14.21 -28.07
CA VAL A 171 2.74 -15.25 -27.05
C VAL A 171 2.93 -16.59 -27.75
N SER A 172 4.06 -17.24 -27.50
CA SER A 172 4.30 -18.63 -27.93
C SER A 172 3.97 -19.60 -26.80
N VAL A 173 3.19 -20.64 -27.09
CA VAL A 173 2.81 -21.64 -26.09
C VAL A 173 3.73 -22.84 -26.19
N VAL A 174 4.36 -23.23 -25.09
CA VAL A 174 5.27 -24.38 -25.02
C VAL A 174 4.76 -25.44 -24.05
N ALA A 175 5.20 -26.68 -24.23
CA ALA A 175 4.83 -27.78 -23.34
C ALA A 175 5.43 -27.61 -21.93
N THR A 176 6.63 -27.02 -21.86
CA THR A 176 7.37 -26.79 -20.61
C THR A 176 8.07 -25.45 -20.67
N GLN A 177 7.92 -24.61 -19.65
CA GLN A 177 8.72 -23.39 -19.54
C GLN A 177 10.21 -23.74 -19.49
N PRO A 178 11.07 -23.04 -20.26
CA PRO A 178 12.49 -23.02 -19.97
C PRO A 178 12.69 -22.48 -18.55
N SER A 179 13.63 -23.05 -17.80
CA SER A 179 14.01 -22.49 -16.50
C SER A 179 14.56 -21.08 -16.73
N ALA A 180 13.79 -20.04 -16.41
CA ALA A 180 14.31 -18.68 -16.38
C ALA A 180 15.37 -18.60 -15.27
N PRO A 181 16.57 -18.07 -15.55
CA PRO A 181 17.55 -17.84 -14.49
C PRO A 181 16.94 -16.84 -13.51
N LEU A 182 16.91 -17.21 -12.23
CA LEU A 182 16.47 -16.30 -11.19
C LEU A 182 17.44 -15.11 -11.14
N PRO A 183 16.95 -13.86 -11.15
CA PRO A 183 17.81 -12.70 -11.01
C PRO A 183 18.64 -12.83 -9.73
N GLN A 184 19.95 -12.68 -9.86
CA GLN A 184 20.87 -12.70 -8.72
C GLN A 184 20.98 -11.28 -8.16
N PRO A 185 20.81 -11.06 -6.84
CA PRO A 185 21.05 -9.76 -6.23
C PRO A 185 22.50 -9.31 -6.49
N VAL A 186 22.67 -8.14 -7.12
CA VAL A 186 23.99 -7.53 -7.37
C VAL A 186 24.32 -6.42 -6.37
N ALA A 187 23.36 -6.05 -5.53
CA ALA A 187 23.49 -5.06 -4.47
C ALA A 187 22.49 -5.37 -3.35
N GLU A 188 22.84 -4.98 -2.12
CA GLU A 188 21.99 -5.09 -0.94
C GLU A 188 21.72 -3.70 -0.35
N PRO A 189 20.55 -3.47 0.27
CA PRO A 189 20.30 -2.23 1.00
C PRO A 189 21.25 -2.11 2.19
N LEU A 190 21.65 -0.88 2.49
CA LEU A 190 22.40 -0.59 3.70
C LEU A 190 21.56 -0.93 4.95
N PRO A 191 22.17 -1.45 6.03
CA PRO A 191 21.47 -1.64 7.30
C PRO A 191 20.84 -0.33 7.77
N LEU A 192 19.62 -0.39 8.33
CA LEU A 192 18.85 0.81 8.69
C LEU A 192 19.60 1.79 9.60
N GLY A 193 20.48 1.30 10.48
CA GLY A 193 21.27 2.12 11.40
C GLY A 193 22.64 2.55 10.88
N SER A 194 23.02 2.21 9.64
CA SER A 194 24.34 2.53 9.11
C SER A 194 24.44 3.92 8.49
N VAL A 195 23.32 4.62 8.31
CA VAL A 195 23.27 5.97 7.75
C VAL A 195 22.67 6.91 8.78
N GLN A 196 23.40 7.98 9.10
CA GLN A 196 22.93 9.02 10.00
C GLN A 196 22.73 10.33 9.24
N LEU A 197 21.54 10.91 9.37
CA LEU A 197 21.26 12.28 8.91
C LEU A 197 21.84 13.27 9.93
N ILE A 198 22.72 14.17 9.48
CA ILE A 198 23.45 15.14 10.31
C ILE A 198 23.29 16.57 9.78
N GLY A 199 23.56 17.56 10.63
CA GLY A 199 23.55 18.99 10.26
C GLY A 199 22.15 19.58 10.09
N ASP A 200 22.10 20.89 9.89
CA ASP A 200 20.86 21.65 9.66
C ASP A 200 20.48 21.60 8.17
N ASN A 201 19.56 20.70 7.83
CA ASN A 201 19.04 20.53 6.47
C ASN A 201 17.64 19.92 6.49
N ARG A 202 16.99 19.94 5.32
CA ARG A 202 15.61 19.44 5.14
C ARG A 202 15.41 17.99 5.58
N LEU A 203 16.39 17.10 5.39
CA LEU A 203 16.25 15.68 5.75
C LEU A 203 16.31 15.48 7.26
N THR A 204 17.24 16.16 7.95
CA THR A 204 17.32 16.17 9.41
C THR A 204 16.03 16.75 10.01
N HIS A 205 15.55 17.88 9.47
CA HIS A 205 14.32 18.51 9.94
C HIS A 205 13.09 17.61 9.75
N ASN A 206 12.95 17.00 8.57
CA ASN A 206 11.84 16.08 8.29
C ASN A 206 11.87 14.86 9.22
N ARG A 207 13.05 14.28 9.51
CA ARG A 207 13.19 13.18 10.47
C ARG A 207 12.71 13.60 11.85
N ASP A 208 13.16 14.75 12.33
CA ASP A 208 12.86 15.21 13.69
C ASP A 208 11.38 15.56 13.85
N LEU A 209 10.77 16.20 12.84
CA LEU A 209 9.32 16.44 12.78
C LEU A 209 8.52 15.13 12.76
N ASP A 210 8.93 14.14 11.97
CA ASP A 210 8.23 12.85 11.89
C ASP A 210 8.30 12.09 13.23
N ILE A 211 9.48 12.10 13.89
CA ILE A 211 9.63 11.53 15.24
C ILE A 211 8.72 12.23 16.24
N ASP A 212 8.64 13.56 16.21
CA ASP A 212 7.80 14.33 17.13
C ASP A 212 6.32 14.10 16.87
N ASN A 213 5.92 13.99 15.60
CA ASN A 213 4.58 13.61 15.22
C ASN A 213 4.22 12.20 15.73
N LEU A 214 5.08 11.20 15.50
CA LEU A 214 4.86 9.83 15.97
C LEU A 214 4.73 9.74 17.50
N LEU A 215 5.52 10.53 18.23
CA LEU A 215 5.45 10.60 19.69
C LEU A 215 4.22 11.34 20.22
N SER A 216 3.57 12.16 19.39
CA SER A 216 2.32 12.84 19.73
C SER A 216 1.09 11.93 19.65
N LEU A 217 1.17 10.83 18.88
CA LEU A 217 0.09 9.86 18.72
C LEU A 217 -0.08 9.01 19.99
N ASP A 218 -1.31 8.82 20.45
CA ASP A 218 -1.61 7.96 21.60
C ASP A 218 -1.45 6.48 21.20
N PRO A 219 -0.49 5.73 21.76
CA PRO A 219 -0.29 4.32 21.42
C PRO A 219 -1.47 3.42 21.84
N ARG A 220 -2.35 3.88 22.74
CA ARG A 220 -3.57 3.14 23.13
C ARG A 220 -4.59 3.16 22.00
N GLN A 221 -4.75 4.28 21.30
CA GLN A 221 -5.67 4.38 20.17
C GLN A 221 -5.30 3.35 19.08
N GLN A 222 -4.00 3.08 18.92
CA GLN A 222 -3.48 2.11 17.94
C GLN A 222 -3.91 0.65 18.22
N VAL A 223 -4.35 0.32 19.44
CA VAL A 223 -4.80 -1.03 19.78
C VAL A 223 -6.30 -1.13 20.07
N TYR A 224 -7.05 -0.03 19.95
CA TYR A 224 -8.50 0.00 20.21
C TYR A 224 -9.26 -1.08 19.44
N ASN A 225 -9.13 -1.11 18.11
CA ASN A 225 -9.87 -2.07 17.27
C ASN A 225 -9.40 -3.51 17.42
N TYR A 226 -8.14 -3.73 17.82
CA TYR A 226 -7.66 -5.05 18.19
C TYR A 226 -8.40 -5.51 19.44
N ARG A 227 -8.39 -4.70 20.51
CA ARG A 227 -9.08 -5.06 21.75
C ARG A 227 -10.57 -5.36 21.51
N ASP A 228 -11.24 -4.51 20.74
CA ASP A 228 -12.62 -4.71 20.30
C ASP A 228 -12.81 -6.07 19.59
N THR A 229 -11.93 -6.42 18.66
CA THR A 229 -12.01 -7.65 17.85
C THR A 229 -11.75 -8.94 18.64
N TYR A 230 -10.95 -8.90 19.70
CA TYR A 230 -10.64 -10.07 20.53
C TYR A 230 -11.43 -10.10 21.85
N GLY A 231 -12.48 -9.28 21.97
CA GLY A 231 -13.35 -9.25 23.15
C GLY A 231 -12.63 -8.82 24.43
N LEU A 232 -11.68 -7.89 24.31
CA LEU A 232 -11.02 -7.21 25.42
C LEU A 232 -11.71 -5.85 25.66
N SER A 233 -11.72 -5.38 26.92
CA SER A 233 -12.31 -4.07 27.24
C SER A 233 -11.58 -2.94 26.52
N THR A 234 -12.34 -2.01 25.93
CA THR A 234 -11.82 -0.78 25.31
C THR A 234 -11.83 0.42 26.26
N ASP A 235 -12.16 0.21 27.54
CA ASP A 235 -12.24 1.29 28.54
C ASP A 235 -10.89 1.98 28.72
N GLY A 236 -10.86 3.30 28.55
CA GLY A 236 -9.63 4.10 28.64
C GLY A 236 -8.74 4.04 27.40
N TYR A 237 -9.20 3.43 26.31
CA TYR A 237 -8.57 3.48 24.99
C TYR A 237 -9.37 4.44 24.11
N PRO A 238 -8.76 5.51 23.57
CA PRO A 238 -9.45 6.38 22.62
C PRO A 238 -9.92 5.58 21.41
N GLU A 239 -11.15 5.82 20.97
CA GLU A 239 -11.67 5.24 19.74
C GLU A 239 -10.81 5.73 18.56
N ALA A 240 -10.46 4.82 17.65
CA ALA A 240 -9.75 5.16 16.43
C ALA A 240 -10.67 5.94 15.47
N ASP A 241 -10.11 6.84 14.68
CA ASP A 241 -10.85 7.70 13.76
C ASP A 241 -10.45 7.48 12.30
N GLY A 242 -11.00 8.30 11.39
CA GLY A 242 -10.67 8.24 9.97
C GLY A 242 -10.93 6.87 9.36
N TRP A 243 -9.92 6.34 8.65
CA TRP A 243 -10.00 5.02 8.01
C TRP A 243 -9.75 3.85 8.97
N ASP A 244 -9.25 4.14 10.18
CA ASP A 244 -9.15 3.17 11.27
C ASP A 244 -10.38 3.18 12.17
N SER A 245 -11.43 3.92 11.84
CA SER A 245 -12.65 3.95 12.67
C SER A 245 -13.30 2.56 12.81
N PRO A 246 -14.04 2.29 13.90
CA PRO A 246 -14.75 1.02 14.07
C PRO A 246 -15.76 0.72 12.96
N THR A 247 -16.21 1.76 12.26
CA THR A 247 -17.18 1.75 11.14
C THR A 247 -16.55 1.51 9.77
N THR A 248 -15.23 1.26 9.72
CA THR A 248 -14.50 0.99 8.48
C THR A 248 -13.87 -0.41 8.53
N LYS A 249 -14.05 -1.22 7.48
CA LYS A 249 -13.42 -2.55 7.34
C LYS A 249 -11.94 -2.49 6.92
N LEU A 250 -11.28 -1.35 7.12
CA LEU A 250 -9.84 -1.14 6.95
C LEU A 250 -9.12 -1.02 8.31
N LYS A 251 -9.87 -1.01 9.42
CA LYS A 251 -9.34 -0.79 10.76
C LYS A 251 -8.21 -1.74 11.16
N GLY A 252 -7.21 -1.20 11.85
CA GLY A 252 -5.97 -1.86 12.24
C GLY A 252 -4.84 -1.70 11.22
N HIS A 253 -5.13 -1.24 10.00
CA HIS A 253 -4.07 -1.03 9.00
C HIS A 253 -3.07 0.05 9.43
N GLY A 254 -3.56 1.16 10.02
CA GLY A 254 -2.72 2.25 10.48
C GLY A 254 -1.78 1.80 11.60
N THR A 255 -2.20 0.88 12.46
CA THR A 255 -1.37 0.29 13.52
C THR A 255 -0.14 -0.42 12.98
N GLY A 256 -0.26 -1.14 11.85
CA GLY A 256 0.87 -1.78 11.18
C GLY A 256 1.87 -0.76 10.63
N HIS A 257 1.37 0.31 10.03
CA HIS A 257 2.20 1.44 9.59
C HIS A 257 2.86 2.16 10.75
N TYR A 258 2.13 2.41 11.84
CA TYR A 258 2.61 3.01 13.07
C TYR A 258 3.78 2.22 13.66
N LEU A 259 3.65 0.89 13.81
CA LEU A 259 4.73 0.04 14.33
C LEU A 259 5.97 0.07 13.44
N SER A 260 5.79 0.03 12.12
CA SER A 260 6.90 0.12 11.15
C SER A 260 7.61 1.48 11.25
N ALA A 261 6.85 2.58 11.28
CA ALA A 261 7.37 3.93 11.43
C ALA A 261 8.10 4.11 12.75
N MET A 262 7.53 3.64 13.87
CA MET A 262 8.14 3.70 15.19
C MET A 262 9.44 2.88 15.27
N ALA A 263 9.50 1.69 14.65
CA ALA A 263 10.71 0.89 14.59
C ALA A 263 11.82 1.60 13.80
N MET A 264 11.48 2.23 12.67
CA MET A 264 12.43 3.04 11.89
C MET A 264 12.88 4.28 12.66
N ALA A 265 11.95 4.98 13.32
CA ALA A 265 12.23 6.13 14.17
C ALA A 265 13.15 5.77 15.34
N TYR A 266 12.98 4.60 15.97
CA TYR A 266 13.86 4.14 17.05
C TYR A 266 15.33 4.07 16.64
N VAL A 267 15.60 3.62 15.41
CA VAL A 267 16.96 3.51 14.86
C VAL A 267 17.48 4.88 14.41
N ALA A 268 16.64 5.70 13.79
CA ALA A 268 17.03 7.00 13.23
C ALA A 268 17.15 8.13 14.28
N CYS A 269 16.51 7.98 15.45
CA CYS A 269 16.42 9.04 16.47
C CYS A 269 17.77 9.25 17.20
N PRO A 270 18.40 10.44 17.07
CA PRO A 270 19.64 10.74 17.80
C PRO A 270 19.39 11.06 19.28
N ASP A 271 18.19 11.54 19.63
CA ASP A 271 17.82 11.89 20.99
C ASP A 271 17.52 10.63 21.83
N LYS A 272 18.32 10.42 22.88
CA LYS A 272 18.20 9.23 23.74
C LYS A 272 16.86 9.15 24.48
N ALA A 273 16.29 10.28 24.90
CA ALA A 273 15.03 10.32 25.65
C ALA A 273 13.85 10.02 24.72
N LYS A 274 13.79 10.67 23.54
CA LYS A 274 12.79 10.36 22.52
C LYS A 274 12.85 8.90 22.09
N ARG A 275 14.07 8.37 21.85
CA ARG A 275 14.27 6.95 21.52
C ARG A 275 13.77 6.00 22.60
N GLN A 276 13.96 6.33 23.87
CA GLN A 276 13.43 5.53 24.98
C GLN A 276 11.88 5.57 25.04
N GLN A 277 11.28 6.72 24.76
CA GLN A 277 9.82 6.86 24.66
C GLN A 277 9.26 6.06 23.48
N ILE A 278 9.90 6.11 22.30
CA ILE A 278 9.54 5.30 21.14
C ILE A 278 9.52 3.82 21.50
N LYS A 279 10.59 3.32 22.15
CA LYS A 279 10.68 1.93 22.58
C LYS A 279 9.56 1.54 23.54
N LYS A 280 9.19 2.42 24.48
CA LYS A 280 8.09 2.21 25.41
C LYS A 280 6.75 2.08 24.67
N ASN A 281 6.48 2.95 23.70
CA ASN A 281 5.26 2.93 22.91
C ASN A 281 5.18 1.68 22.02
N ILE A 282 6.28 1.30 21.34
CA ILE A 282 6.36 0.03 20.59
C ILE A 282 6.04 -1.15 21.50
N LYS A 283 6.67 -1.21 22.68
CA LYS A 283 6.44 -2.29 23.63
C LYS A 283 4.97 -2.37 24.04
N LEU A 284 4.33 -1.24 24.36
CA LEU A 284 2.91 -1.21 24.72
C LEU A 284 2.05 -1.83 23.62
N VAL A 285 2.20 -1.36 22.37
CA VAL A 285 1.39 -1.85 21.25
C VAL A 285 1.65 -3.34 20.99
N VAL A 286 2.91 -3.77 20.98
CA VAL A 286 3.28 -5.19 20.76
C VAL A 286 2.75 -6.09 21.88
N ASP A 287 2.87 -5.68 23.14
CA ASP A 287 2.36 -6.46 24.28
C ASP A 287 0.83 -6.59 24.21
N GLN A 288 0.13 -5.53 23.81
CA GLN A 288 -1.33 -5.52 23.66
C GLN A 288 -1.81 -6.35 22.46
N MET A 289 -1.11 -6.29 21.33
CA MET A 289 -1.37 -7.19 20.19
C MET A 289 -1.08 -8.64 20.55
N ARG A 290 -0.07 -8.90 21.38
CA ARG A 290 0.24 -10.24 21.87
C ARG A 290 -0.88 -10.78 22.77
N GLU A 291 -1.42 -9.97 23.68
CA GLU A 291 -2.59 -10.33 24.49
C GLU A 291 -3.78 -10.73 23.62
N CYS A 292 -4.03 -10.00 22.53
CA CYS A 292 -5.04 -10.34 21.54
C CYS A 292 -4.73 -11.67 20.84
N GLN A 293 -3.51 -11.84 20.34
CA GLN A 293 -3.07 -13.03 19.62
C GLN A 293 -3.18 -14.30 20.49
N GLU A 294 -2.88 -14.21 21.78
CA GLU A 294 -2.96 -15.34 22.71
C GLU A 294 -4.39 -15.89 22.88
N ARG A 295 -5.43 -15.08 22.62
CA ARG A 295 -6.82 -15.57 22.62
C ARG A 295 -7.12 -16.56 21.49
N THR A 296 -6.26 -16.61 20.47
CA THR A 296 -6.35 -17.58 19.37
C THR A 296 -5.63 -18.89 19.67
N PHE A 297 -4.94 -19.02 20.81
CA PHE A 297 -4.16 -20.20 21.17
C PHE A 297 -5.06 -21.29 21.76
N VAL A 298 -5.97 -21.80 20.92
CA VAL A 298 -6.97 -22.79 21.30
C VAL A 298 -6.48 -24.19 20.94
N PHE A 299 -6.11 -24.99 21.95
CA PHE A 299 -5.78 -26.39 21.76
C PHE A 299 -7.04 -27.24 21.61
N ASP A 300 -7.18 -27.90 20.46
CA ASP A 300 -8.31 -28.79 20.20
C ASP A 300 -7.94 -30.24 20.54
N LYS A 301 -8.62 -30.80 21.53
CA LYS A 301 -8.35 -32.17 22.01
C LYS A 301 -8.71 -33.25 20.99
N GLN A 302 -9.69 -33.00 20.11
CA GLN A 302 -10.10 -33.97 19.10
C GLN A 302 -9.09 -33.99 17.95
N LEU A 303 -8.57 -32.83 17.57
CA LEU A 303 -7.54 -32.71 16.53
C LEU A 303 -6.13 -33.07 17.04
N GLY A 304 -5.89 -33.03 18.35
CA GLY A 304 -4.58 -33.26 18.96
C GLY A 304 -3.56 -32.14 18.64
N ARG A 305 -4.04 -30.95 18.30
CA ARG A 305 -3.23 -29.77 17.91
C ARG A 305 -3.96 -28.47 18.20
N TYR A 306 -3.24 -27.36 18.14
CA TYR A 306 -3.89 -26.04 18.09
C TYR A 306 -4.75 -25.90 16.84
N ARG A 307 -5.87 -25.19 16.98
CA ARG A 307 -6.70 -24.80 15.83
C ARG A 307 -5.90 -23.91 14.90
N GLU A 308 -6.03 -24.15 13.60
CA GLU A 308 -5.32 -23.42 12.55
C GLU A 308 -6.35 -22.71 11.66
N ALA A 309 -5.89 -21.85 10.75
CA ALA A 309 -6.78 -21.12 9.83
C ALA A 309 -7.68 -22.06 9.00
N ARG A 310 -7.23 -23.30 8.72
CA ARG A 310 -8.03 -24.33 8.03
C ARG A 310 -9.21 -24.86 8.83
N ASP A 311 -9.26 -24.59 10.13
CA ASP A 311 -10.34 -25.03 11.03
C ASP A 311 -11.36 -23.89 11.28
N LEU A 312 -11.27 -22.78 10.54
CA LEU A 312 -12.11 -21.58 10.72
C LEU A 312 -13.60 -21.91 10.68
N ALA A 313 -14.03 -22.67 9.68
CA ALA A 313 -15.41 -23.13 9.54
C ALA A 313 -15.49 -24.35 8.59
N PRO A 314 -16.55 -25.16 8.66
CA PRO A 314 -16.81 -26.20 7.67
C PRO A 314 -16.94 -25.62 6.25
N GLU A 315 -16.59 -26.42 5.23
CA GLU A 315 -16.61 -25.97 3.82
C GLU A 315 -17.97 -25.43 3.39
N ALA A 316 -19.07 -26.05 3.83
CA ALA A 316 -20.43 -25.59 3.53
C ALA A 316 -20.68 -24.16 4.03
N GLU A 317 -20.17 -23.82 5.22
CA GLU A 317 -20.26 -22.46 5.75
C GLU A 317 -19.32 -21.50 5.01
N LEU A 318 -18.07 -21.92 4.74
CA LEU A 318 -17.12 -21.09 3.99
C LEU A 318 -17.68 -20.66 2.63
N ARG A 319 -18.43 -21.55 1.94
CA ARG A 319 -19.07 -21.29 0.65
C ARG A 319 -20.21 -20.26 0.71
N THR A 320 -20.84 -20.09 1.87
CA THR A 320 -21.98 -19.16 2.05
C THR A 320 -21.66 -17.97 2.97
N MET A 321 -20.45 -17.91 3.51
CA MET A 321 -19.96 -16.85 4.39
C MET A 321 -20.12 -15.47 3.72
N GLY A 322 -20.86 -14.55 4.33
CA GLY A 322 -21.15 -13.21 3.77
C GLY A 322 -20.34 -12.13 4.45
N GLY A 323 -19.98 -11.04 3.78
CA GLY A 323 -19.17 -9.97 4.39
C GLY A 323 -19.97 -8.82 4.97
N THR A 324 -21.24 -8.99 5.35
CA THR A 324 -22.05 -7.86 5.86
C THR A 324 -21.56 -7.36 7.24
N TRP A 325 -22.00 -6.19 7.69
CA TRP A 325 -21.72 -5.75 9.07
C TRP A 325 -22.31 -6.70 10.13
N LYS A 326 -23.46 -7.31 9.84
CA LYS A 326 -24.04 -8.34 10.71
C LYS A 326 -23.15 -9.60 10.77
N ASP A 327 -22.60 -10.01 9.63
CA ASP A 327 -21.64 -11.11 9.60
C ASP A 327 -20.36 -10.74 10.36
N PHE A 328 -19.85 -9.53 10.13
CA PHE A 328 -18.69 -9.00 10.83
C PHE A 328 -18.87 -9.08 12.35
N ASP A 329 -19.99 -8.57 12.88
CA ASP A 329 -20.30 -8.61 14.31
C ASP A 329 -20.41 -10.03 14.85
N ARG A 330 -20.98 -10.96 14.07
CA ARG A 330 -21.01 -12.39 14.41
C ARG A 330 -19.60 -12.95 14.54
N TYR A 331 -18.78 -12.83 13.50
CA TYR A 331 -17.44 -13.46 13.47
C TYR A 331 -16.44 -12.77 14.39
N LYS A 332 -16.62 -11.48 14.68
CA LYS A 332 -15.85 -10.73 15.69
C LYS A 332 -15.88 -11.40 17.06
N THR A 333 -16.99 -12.01 17.44
CA THR A 333 -17.11 -12.70 18.74
C THR A 333 -16.43 -14.07 18.79
N ASP A 334 -15.92 -14.56 17.65
CA ASP A 334 -15.44 -15.93 17.49
C ASP A 334 -13.91 -16.03 17.27
N TYR A 335 -13.15 -15.24 18.02
CA TYR A 335 -11.68 -15.23 17.93
C TYR A 335 -11.02 -16.60 18.21
N ALA A 336 -11.74 -17.52 18.87
CA ALA A 336 -11.28 -18.89 19.12
C ALA A 336 -11.13 -19.74 17.84
N HIS A 337 -11.81 -19.36 16.75
CA HIS A 337 -11.74 -20.04 15.45
C HIS A 337 -10.86 -19.33 14.43
N TYR A 338 -10.27 -18.18 14.76
CA TYR A 338 -9.42 -17.44 13.82
C TYR A 338 -8.15 -18.20 13.38
N GLY A 339 -7.76 -19.22 14.16
CA GLY A 339 -6.56 -20.00 13.94
C GLY A 339 -5.36 -19.47 14.73
N TYR A 340 -4.49 -20.39 15.11
CA TYR A 340 -3.35 -20.15 15.97
C TYR A 340 -2.44 -19.05 15.44
N GLY A 341 -2.28 -17.99 16.22
CA GLY A 341 -1.39 -16.88 15.89
C GLY A 341 -2.03 -15.82 14.99
N TYR A 342 -3.31 -15.94 14.65
CA TYR A 342 -4.01 -14.90 13.91
C TYR A 342 -3.98 -13.58 14.66
N ILE A 343 -3.62 -12.50 13.96
CA ILE A 343 -3.62 -11.15 14.50
C ILE A 343 -4.00 -10.14 13.42
N ASN A 344 -5.17 -9.55 13.60
CA ASN A 344 -5.72 -8.45 12.81
C ASN A 344 -6.84 -7.78 13.63
N ALA A 345 -7.13 -6.51 13.39
CA ALA A 345 -8.26 -5.80 14.01
C ALA A 345 -9.59 -6.03 13.27
N ILE A 346 -9.62 -7.06 12.44
CA ILE A 346 -10.74 -7.52 11.62
C ILE A 346 -10.83 -9.05 11.83
N PRO A 347 -12.03 -9.64 11.85
CA PRO A 347 -12.20 -11.10 11.99
C PRO A 347 -11.54 -11.91 10.86
N ALA A 348 -11.10 -13.14 11.17
CA ALA A 348 -10.46 -14.04 10.19
C ALA A 348 -11.36 -14.42 9.00
N GLN A 349 -12.66 -14.26 9.17
CA GLN A 349 -13.66 -14.36 8.09
C GLN A 349 -13.26 -13.56 6.84
N HIS A 350 -12.66 -12.39 7.02
CA HIS A 350 -12.26 -11.50 5.92
C HIS A 350 -11.25 -12.17 4.98
N CYS A 351 -10.38 -13.04 5.50
CA CYS A 351 -9.45 -13.82 4.69
C CYS A 351 -10.19 -14.83 3.79
N ALA A 352 -11.23 -15.49 4.31
CA ALA A 352 -12.05 -16.41 3.53
C ALA A 352 -12.84 -15.70 2.43
N LEU A 353 -13.28 -14.46 2.67
CA LEU A 353 -13.94 -13.63 1.66
C LEU A 353 -12.99 -13.26 0.52
N ILE A 354 -11.71 -12.97 0.81
CA ILE A 354 -10.68 -12.70 -0.21
C ILE A 354 -10.48 -13.92 -1.13
N GLU A 355 -10.36 -15.11 -0.54
CA GLU A 355 -10.22 -16.37 -1.30
C GLU A 355 -11.44 -16.68 -2.18
N ARG A 356 -12.59 -16.07 -1.88
CA ARG A 356 -13.84 -16.19 -2.64
C ARG A 356 -14.09 -15.04 -3.60
N TYR A 357 -13.11 -14.16 -3.82
CA TYR A 357 -13.23 -12.99 -4.68
C TYR A 357 -14.42 -12.09 -4.32
N ALA A 358 -14.69 -11.95 -3.02
CA ALA A 358 -15.71 -11.02 -2.55
C ALA A 358 -15.41 -9.59 -3.04
N PRO A 359 -16.43 -8.76 -3.32
CA PRO A 359 -16.23 -7.42 -3.86
C PRO A 359 -15.47 -6.52 -2.88
N TYR A 360 -14.73 -5.54 -3.42
CA TYR A 360 -14.07 -4.53 -2.61
C TYR A 360 -15.05 -3.41 -2.22
N ASN A 361 -15.69 -3.55 -1.06
CA ASN A 361 -16.60 -2.53 -0.52
C ASN A 361 -16.73 -2.64 1.02
N ASN A 362 -17.31 -1.60 1.64
CA ASN A 362 -17.51 -1.58 3.09
C ASN A 362 -18.81 -2.28 3.53
N GLU A 363 -19.64 -2.74 2.59
CA GLU A 363 -21.01 -3.21 2.85
C GLU A 363 -21.08 -4.73 2.95
N GLU A 364 -20.78 -5.45 1.88
CA GLU A 364 -21.03 -6.89 1.71
C GLU A 364 -19.77 -7.73 1.48
N GLY A 365 -18.64 -7.09 1.15
CA GLY A 365 -17.41 -7.79 0.81
C GLY A 365 -16.25 -7.44 1.74
N VAL A 366 -15.06 -7.37 1.16
CA VAL A 366 -13.85 -6.99 1.86
C VAL A 366 -13.50 -5.55 1.56
N TRP A 367 -12.82 -4.89 2.48
CA TRP A 367 -12.13 -3.65 2.15
C TRP A 367 -10.64 -3.94 2.01
N ALA A 368 -10.06 -3.50 0.89
CA ALA A 368 -8.62 -3.37 0.70
C ALA A 368 -8.38 -2.06 -0.07
N PRO A 369 -7.33 -1.28 0.26
CA PRO A 369 -6.95 -0.10 -0.50
C PRO A 369 -6.37 -0.43 -1.88
#